data_AF-A0AAW8TFE3-F1
#
_entry.id   AF-A0AAW8TFE3-F1
#
_cell.length_a   1.000
_cell.length_b   1.000
_cell.length_c   1.000
_cell.angle_alpha   90.00
_cell.angle_beta   90.00
_cell.angle_gamma   90.00
#
_symmetry.space_group_name_H-M   'P 1'
#
loop_
_entity.id
_entity.type
_entity.pdbx_description
1 polymer ?
#
loop_
_entity_poly.entity_id
_entity_poly.type
_entity_poly.pdbx_seq_one_letter_code
_entity_poly.pdbx_strand_id
1 'polypeptide(L)'
;MKDHGLGREQLFSLKRVTLEKRIKLFFKETKDSNSAIEMLVALQIRDELCEDDFSFMLADVAKYIFLRTRSNAILRRYYTYFMEYFDKKEWRLLLIKLFPTKSYILEKLKTLYSQFIKTPLAGLVGS
;
A
#
# COMPACT_ATOMS: atom_id res chain seq x y z
N MET A 1 -7.19 10.64 -9.08
CA MET A 1 -6.01 10.66 -9.97
C MET A 1 -6.17 11.76 -11.02
N LYS A 2 -5.69 12.97 -10.71
CA LYS A 2 -5.27 13.94 -11.73
C LYS A 2 -3.95 13.40 -12.33
N ASP A 3 -3.68 13.64 -13.62
CA ASP A 3 -2.47 13.16 -14.29
C ASP A 3 -1.22 13.68 -13.58
N HIS A 4 -0.68 12.85 -12.70
CA HIS A 4 0.47 13.11 -11.86
C HIS A 4 1.51 12.03 -12.21
N GLY A 5 2.03 12.11 -13.44
CA GLY A 5 3.13 11.28 -13.95
C GLY A 5 2.72 10.08 -14.82
N LEU A 6 1.71 9.30 -14.41
CA LEU A 6 1.19 8.16 -15.16
C LEU A 6 -0.34 8.23 -15.26
N GLY A 7 -0.86 8.14 -16.48
CA GLY A 7 -2.30 7.99 -16.71
C GLY A 7 -2.79 6.60 -16.27
N ARG A 8 -4.10 6.46 -16.05
CA ARG A 8 -4.72 5.19 -15.61
C ARG A 8 -4.39 4.05 -16.57
N GLU A 9 -4.57 4.26 -17.88
CA GLU A 9 -4.26 3.24 -18.89
C GLU A 9 -2.79 2.84 -18.89
N GLN A 10 -1.88 3.77 -18.58
CA GLN A 10 -0.44 3.50 -18.54
C GLN A 10 -0.07 2.59 -17.35
N LEU A 11 -0.76 2.70 -16.21
CA LEU A 11 -0.55 1.80 -15.07
C LEU A 11 -0.89 0.34 -15.40
N PHE A 12 -1.84 0.11 -16.29
CA PHE A 12 -2.32 -1.23 -16.65
C PHE A 12 -1.74 -1.79 -17.95
N SER A 13 -1.06 -0.97 -18.77
CA SER A 13 -0.47 -1.41 -20.04
C SER A 13 1.06 -1.49 -20.02
N LEU A 14 1.74 -0.67 -19.21
CA LEU A 14 3.20 -0.62 -19.20
C LEU A 14 3.81 -1.80 -18.42
N LYS A 15 5.04 -2.17 -18.80
CA LYS A 15 5.86 -3.18 -18.12
C LYS A 15 6.41 -2.67 -16.80
N ARG A 16 6.69 -3.61 -15.88
CA ARG A 16 7.26 -3.39 -14.53
C ARG A 16 8.40 -2.36 -14.52
N VAL A 17 9.45 -2.59 -15.30
CA VAL A 17 10.66 -1.73 -15.33
C VAL A 17 10.33 -0.27 -15.69
N THR A 18 9.42 -0.07 -16.65
CA THR A 18 9.00 1.27 -17.06
C THR A 18 8.19 1.97 -15.96
N LEU A 19 7.31 1.23 -15.30
CA LEU A 19 6.50 1.74 -14.19
C LEU A 19 7.38 2.13 -13.01
N GLU A 20 8.30 1.27 -12.58
CA GLU A 20 9.23 1.58 -11.48
C GLU A 20 10.02 2.85 -11.75
N LYS A 21 10.59 2.98 -12.95
CA LYS A 21 11.37 4.17 -13.35
C LYS A 21 10.50 5.43 -13.32
N ARG A 22 9.30 5.39 -13.90
CA ARG A 22 8.42 6.55 -14.00
C ARG A 22 7.84 6.97 -12.65
N ILE A 23 7.40 6.03 -11.81
CA ILE A 23 6.88 6.33 -10.47
C ILE A 23 8.00 6.87 -9.57
N LYS A 24 9.21 6.29 -9.61
CA LYS A 24 10.37 6.84 -8.88
C LYS A 24 10.69 8.27 -9.30
N LEU A 25 10.71 8.54 -10.60
CA LEU A 25 10.97 9.88 -11.13
C LEU A 25 9.88 10.87 -10.70
N PHE A 26 8.61 10.50 -10.88
CA PHE A 26 7.48 11.29 -10.44
C PHE A 26 7.59 11.66 -8.96
N PHE A 27 7.79 10.68 -8.07
CA PHE A 27 7.88 10.94 -6.64
C PHE A 27 9.09 11.81 -6.30
N LYS A 28 10.22 11.60 -6.99
CA LYS A 28 11.43 12.41 -6.79
C LYS A 28 11.17 13.89 -7.09
N GLU A 29 10.48 14.18 -8.19
CA GLU A 29 10.24 15.54 -8.69
C GLU A 29 9.12 16.26 -7.93
N THR A 30 8.00 15.57 -7.67
CA THR A 30 6.81 16.22 -7.10
C THR A 30 6.72 16.12 -5.59
N LYS A 31 7.40 15.13 -4.99
CA LYS A 31 7.22 14.72 -3.58
C LYS A 31 5.78 14.35 -3.21
N ASP A 32 4.92 14.11 -4.20
CA ASP A 32 3.53 13.76 -3.97
C ASP A 32 3.42 12.30 -3.50
N SER A 33 3.38 12.17 -2.18
CA SER A 33 3.28 10.89 -1.48
C SER A 33 1.94 10.22 -1.70
N ASN A 34 0.86 10.99 -1.86
CA ASN A 34 -0.48 10.43 -1.96
C ASN A 34 -0.67 9.77 -3.33
N SER A 35 -0.33 10.48 -4.40
CA SER A 35 -0.42 9.93 -5.75
C SER A 35 0.52 8.73 -5.93
N ALA A 36 1.73 8.77 -5.36
CA ALA A 36 2.65 7.64 -5.39
C ALA A 36 2.04 6.39 -4.73
N ILE A 37 1.43 6.52 -3.53
CA ILE A 37 0.79 5.39 -2.84
C ILE A 37 -0.44 4.89 -3.61
N GLU A 38 -1.27 5.77 -4.17
CA GLU A 38 -2.42 5.35 -5.00
C GLU A 38 -1.98 4.55 -6.23
N MET A 39 -0.90 4.97 -6.90
CA MET A 39 -0.33 4.21 -8.02
C MET A 39 0.17 2.84 -7.58
N LEU A 40 0.86 2.74 -6.44
CA LEU A 40 1.37 1.45 -5.94
C LEU A 40 0.24 0.50 -5.54
N VAL A 41 -0.84 1.00 -4.93
CA VAL A 41 -2.04 0.20 -4.64
C VAL A 41 -2.66 -0.32 -5.94
N ALA A 42 -2.78 0.53 -6.97
CA ALA A 42 -3.30 0.09 -8.27
C ALA A 42 -2.45 -1.02 -8.90
N LEU A 43 -1.12 -0.97 -8.71
CA LEU A 43 -0.22 -2.02 -9.19
C LEU A 43 -0.32 -3.33 -8.40
N GLN A 44 -0.58 -3.27 -7.09
CA GLN A 44 -0.87 -4.49 -6.33
C GLN A 44 -2.20 -5.12 -6.75
N ILE A 45 -3.24 -4.31 -6.98
CA ILE A 45 -4.51 -4.81 -7.53
C ILE A 45 -4.27 -5.43 -8.92
N ARG A 46 -3.39 -4.85 -9.74
CA ARG A 46 -3.01 -5.42 -11.03
C ARG A 46 -2.30 -6.77 -10.88
N ASP A 47 -1.38 -6.89 -9.93
CA ASP A 47 -0.66 -8.14 -9.60
C ASP A 47 -1.64 -9.28 -9.28
N GLU A 48 -2.68 -9.00 -8.50
CA GLU A 48 -3.72 -9.99 -8.17
C GLU A 48 -4.60 -10.39 -9.35
N LEU A 49 -4.71 -9.55 -10.39
CA LEU A 49 -5.63 -9.72 -11.51
C LEU A 49 -4.94 -10.19 -12.81
N CYS A 50 -3.61 -10.21 -12.87
CA CYS A 50 -2.83 -10.49 -14.07
C CYS A 50 -1.77 -11.57 -13.81
N GLU A 51 -1.30 -12.23 -14.87
CA GLU A 51 -0.21 -13.21 -14.78
C GLU A 51 1.19 -12.57 -14.67
N ASP A 52 1.30 -11.29 -15.00
CA ASP A 52 2.54 -10.51 -14.91
C ASP A 52 2.88 -10.19 -13.44
N ASP A 53 4.15 -10.36 -13.05
CA ASP A 53 4.64 -10.06 -11.69
C ASP A 53 4.85 -8.56 -11.43
N PHE A 54 4.02 -8.01 -10.55
CA PHE A 54 4.11 -6.69 -9.93
C PHE A 54 4.20 -6.77 -8.39
N SER A 55 4.58 -7.91 -7.83
CA SER A 55 4.73 -8.09 -6.39
C SER A 55 5.83 -7.17 -5.85
N PHE A 56 5.58 -6.55 -4.68
CA PHE A 56 6.54 -5.69 -3.97
C PHE A 56 7.11 -4.49 -4.76
N MET A 57 6.37 -3.99 -5.75
CA MET A 57 6.76 -2.81 -6.53
C MET A 57 7.14 -1.63 -5.63
N LEU A 58 8.35 -1.10 -5.84
CA LEU A 58 8.88 0.10 -5.19
C LEU A 58 8.76 0.09 -3.65
N ALA A 59 9.09 -1.06 -3.03
CA ALA A 59 8.98 -1.22 -1.59
C ALA A 59 9.77 -0.19 -0.78
N ASP A 60 10.97 0.19 -1.26
CA ASP A 60 11.80 1.24 -0.69
C ASP A 60 11.07 2.60 -0.66
N VAL A 61 10.41 2.97 -1.76
CA VAL A 61 9.65 4.22 -1.87
C VAL A 61 8.43 4.20 -0.96
N ALA A 62 7.67 3.10 -0.94
CA ALA A 62 6.52 2.95 -0.05
C ALA A 62 6.94 3.07 1.42
N LYS A 63 7.98 2.33 1.85
CA LYS A 63 8.53 2.43 3.21
C LYS A 63 8.94 3.86 3.54
N TYR A 64 9.68 4.51 2.63
CA TYR A 64 10.11 5.89 2.82
C TYR A 64 8.91 6.82 3.04
N ILE A 65 7.89 6.76 2.17
CA ILE A 65 6.67 7.58 2.29
C ILE A 65 6.02 7.36 3.66
N PHE A 66 5.71 6.11 4.00
CA PHE A 66 5.03 5.77 5.24
C PHE A 66 5.83 6.13 6.50
N LEU A 67 7.16 6.02 6.48
CA LEU A 67 8.01 6.29 7.65
C LEU A 67 8.46 7.74 7.75
N ARG A 68 8.58 8.50 6.66
CA ARG A 68 9.14 9.87 6.67
C ARG A 68 8.12 10.99 6.46
N THR A 69 6.93 10.72 5.93
CA THR A 69 5.92 11.77 5.69
C THR A 69 4.92 11.91 6.84
N ARG A 70 4.20 13.03 6.96
CA ARG A 70 3.17 13.18 8.01
C ARG A 70 1.99 12.22 7.74
N SER A 71 1.47 11.59 8.80
CA SER A 71 0.22 10.79 8.70
C SER A 71 -0.91 11.62 8.12
N ASN A 72 -1.58 11.08 7.11
CA ASN A 72 -2.71 11.71 6.43
C ASN A 72 -3.80 10.67 6.10
N ALA A 73 -4.94 11.13 5.56
CA ALA A 73 -6.08 10.26 5.28
C ALA A 73 -5.78 9.15 4.25
N ILE A 74 -5.00 9.46 3.20
CA ILE A 74 -4.63 8.50 2.15
C ILE A 74 -3.73 7.41 2.72
N LEU A 75 -2.71 7.77 3.49
CA LEU A 75 -1.83 6.80 4.14
C LEU A 75 -2.60 5.90 5.10
N ARG A 76 -3.48 6.47 5.94
CA ARG A 76 -4.34 5.69 6.85
C ARG A 76 -5.34 4.80 6.14
N ARG A 77 -5.75 5.16 4.92
CA ARG A 77 -6.68 4.38 4.11
C ARG A 77 -5.99 3.16 3.50
N TYR A 78 -4.78 3.32 2.98
CA TYR A 78 -4.12 2.30 2.16
C TYR A 78 -3.01 1.52 2.87
N TYR A 79 -2.62 1.85 4.11
CA TYR A 79 -1.48 1.20 4.78
C TYR A 79 -1.51 -0.34 4.79
N THR A 80 -2.69 -0.97 4.84
CA THR A 80 -2.83 -2.43 4.89
C THR A 80 -2.30 -3.12 3.65
N TYR A 81 -2.41 -2.50 2.48
CA TYR A 81 -1.83 -3.00 1.21
C TYR A 81 -0.31 -3.17 1.29
N PHE A 82 0.34 -2.46 2.22
CA PHE A 82 1.79 -2.49 2.35
C PHE A 82 2.25 -3.28 3.57
N MET A 83 1.37 -4.07 4.24
CA MET A 83 1.75 -4.82 5.45
C MET A 83 3.00 -5.67 5.24
N GLU A 84 3.04 -6.43 4.15
CA GLU A 84 4.15 -7.34 3.84
C GLU A 84 5.42 -6.60 3.43
N TYR A 85 5.34 -5.30 3.14
CA TYR A 85 6.53 -4.53 2.82
C TYR A 85 7.37 -4.32 4.09
N PHE A 86 6.75 -4.23 5.27
CA PHE A 86 7.43 -3.85 6.51
C PHE A 86 7.82 -5.06 7.37
N ASP A 87 8.98 -4.97 8.00
CA ASP A 87 9.32 -5.92 9.07
C ASP A 87 8.43 -5.68 10.30
N LYS A 88 8.29 -6.69 11.17
CA LYS A 88 7.46 -6.62 12.38
C LYS A 88 7.71 -5.37 13.25
N LYS A 89 8.97 -4.94 13.35
CA LYS A 89 9.35 -3.73 14.11
C LYS A 89 8.91 -2.45 13.37
N GLU A 90 9.18 -2.36 12.08
CA GLU A 90 8.78 -1.23 11.24
C GLU A 90 7.26 -1.08 11.19
N TRP A 91 6.53 -2.19 11.08
CA TRP A 91 5.07 -2.22 11.06
C TRP A 91 4.46 -1.65 12.34
N ARG A 92 5.00 -2.03 13.51
CA ARG A 92 4.56 -1.48 14.80
C ARG A 92 4.78 0.03 14.88
N LEU A 93 5.95 0.50 14.44
CA LEU A 93 6.24 1.94 14.39
C LEU A 93 5.29 2.68 13.45
N LEU A 94 4.99 2.08 12.30
CA LEU A 94 4.04 2.62 11.34
C LEU A 94 2.65 2.79 11.94
N LEU A 95 2.13 1.76 12.63
CA LEU A 95 0.81 1.82 13.27
C LEU A 95 0.73 2.95 14.31
N ILE A 96 1.73 3.08 15.19
CA ILE A 96 1.78 4.15 16.19
C ILE A 96 1.79 5.53 15.52
N LYS A 97 2.57 5.67 14.43
CA LYS A 97 2.67 6.92 13.68
C LYS A 97 1.38 7.29 12.96
N LEU A 98 0.74 6.32 12.30
CA LEU A 98 -0.50 6.56 11.57
C LEU A 98 -1.66 6.87 12.52
N PHE A 99 -1.64 6.23 13.70
CA PHE A 99 -2.74 6.16 14.65
C PHE A 99 -2.26 6.46 16.08
N PRO A 100 -1.93 7.72 16.40
CA PRO A 100 -1.32 8.06 17.69
C PRO A 100 -2.20 7.75 18.91
N THR A 101 -3.52 7.64 18.73
CA THR A 101 -4.45 7.31 19.81
C THR A 101 -4.47 5.80 20.09
N LYS A 102 -4.10 5.40 21.32
CA LYS A 102 -4.00 3.99 21.73
C LYS A 102 -5.29 3.17 21.50
N SER A 103 -6.47 3.78 21.70
CA SER A 103 -7.77 3.12 21.45
C SER A 103 -7.96 2.75 19.98
N TYR A 104 -7.55 3.65 19.07
CA TYR A 104 -7.72 3.45 17.63
C TYR A 104 -6.83 2.33 17.08
N ILE A 105 -5.62 2.16 17.62
CA ILE A 105 -4.74 1.03 17.26
C ILE A 105 -5.40 -0.30 17.65
N LEU A 106 -5.93 -0.40 18.87
CA LEU A 106 -6.54 -1.63 19.38
C LEU A 106 -7.78 -2.03 18.58
N GLU A 107 -8.63 -1.07 18.23
CA GLU A 107 -9.80 -1.30 17.38
C GLU A 107 -9.40 -1.76 15.98
N LYS A 108 -8.44 -1.06 15.33
CA LYS A 108 -7.98 -1.45 13.99
C LYS A 108 -7.37 -2.84 13.96
N LEU A 109 -6.59 -3.21 14.96
CA LEU A 109 -6.03 -4.56 15.08
C LEU A 109 -7.12 -5.62 15.26
N LYS A 110 -8.15 -5.35 16.08
CA LYS A 110 -9.31 -6.26 16.23
C LYS A 110 -10.08 -6.43 14.92
N THR A 111 -10.36 -5.33 14.21
CA THR A 111 -11.03 -5.39 12.90
C THR A 111 -10.21 -6.18 11.89
N LEU A 112 -8.91 -5.92 11.80
CA LEU A 112 -8.02 -6.63 10.88
C LEU A 112 -7.98 -8.14 11.17
N TYR A 113 -7.82 -8.52 12.44
CA TYR A 113 -7.85 -9.92 12.87
C TYR A 113 -9.16 -10.60 12.47
N SER A 114 -10.30 -9.92 12.64
CA SER A 114 -11.58 -10.48 12.21
C SER A 114 -11.69 -10.66 10.70
N GLN A 115 -11.21 -9.71 9.91
CA GLN A 115 -11.35 -9.70 8.45
C GLN A 115 -10.42 -10.69 7.74
N PHE A 116 -9.25 -10.97 8.29
CA PHE A 116 -8.26 -11.83 7.61
C PHE A 116 -8.07 -13.20 8.27
N ILE A 117 -8.42 -13.37 9.56
CA ILE A 117 -8.18 -14.65 10.27
C ILE A 117 -9.48 -15.40 10.56
N LYS A 118 -10.61 -14.71 10.80
CA LYS A 118 -11.91 -15.41 10.98
C LYS A 118 -12.61 -15.72 9.65
N THR A 119 -12.50 -14.85 8.66
CA THR A 119 -13.16 -15.01 7.36
C THR A 119 -12.63 -16.14 6.47
N PRO A 120 -11.33 -16.54 6.46
CA PRO A 120 -10.90 -17.69 5.66
C PRO A 120 -11.35 -19.04 6.24
N LEU A 121 -11.67 -19.12 7.53
CA LEU A 121 -12.10 -20.37 8.18
C LEU A 121 -13.61 -20.64 8.03
N ALA A 122 -14.43 -19.59 7.89
CA ALA A 122 -15.87 -19.77 7.65
C ALA A 122 -16.17 -20.39 6.27
N GLY A 123 -15.29 -20.19 5.29
CA GLY A 123 -15.36 -20.85 3.97
C GLY A 123 -14.75 -22.25 3.92
N LEU A 124 -14.07 -22.71 4.98
CA LEU A 124 -13.42 -24.03 5.05
C LEU A 124 -14.10 -25.03 6.00
N VAL A 125 -15.11 -24.60 6.76
CA VAL A 125 -15.90 -25.49 7.66
C VAL A 125 -17.29 -25.79 7.09
N GLY A 126 -17.55 -25.43 5.82
CA GLY A 126 -18.79 -25.72 5.11
C GLY A 126 -18.54 -26.15 3.68
N SER A 127 -18.15 -27.41 3.48
CA SER A 127 -18.31 -28.19 2.25
C SER A 127 -18.47 -29.66 2.62
#